data_AF-A0A927D415-F1
#
_entry.id   AF-A0A927D415-F1
#
_cell.length_a   1.000
_cell.length_b   1.000
_cell.length_c   1.000
_cell.angle_alpha   90.00
_cell.angle_beta   90.00
_cell.angle_gamma   90.00
#
_symmetry.space_group_name_H-M   'P 1'
#
loop_
_entity.id
_entity.type
_entity.pdbx_description
1 polymer ?
#
loop_
_entity_poly.entity_id
_entity_poly.type
_entity_poly.pdbx_seq_one_letter_code
_entity_poly.pdbx_strand_id
1 'polypeptide(L)'
;MTFAAIIVLWTVTGVLVVATALPFTKVSHGSIQGLAFPREQFLGVALVAMLAFWYFQPDNWGIGLIAMGVVALIQAIFIIKFTPVWPRQSVEADRELLARKEAQISVLAANVKQSNRDYPRLIGLIKERQPDVVMAIETDAKWIDALKSGLTDEYEAWVEVPKDNGYGLCLMSRLALSETEVRELITKDVPSIRTTLSLRDGRKIRLYVVHPEPPVIDHDTIGRDSEIAMVGLEATKDDLPCVVSGDLNDVAWSTTTRRFQRLSRLLDPRVGRGFYNTFSATMPWMRWPLDHLFHDAQFRLIEMARERKIGSDHFPMWFSLVLADTASINSDPGDAEVGEVVQAKREIIAERRRDREPIGSDWEDEN
;
A
#
# COMPACT_ATOMS: atom_id res chain seq x y z
N MET A 1 7.69 18.53 -38.21
CA MET A 1 8.45 18.46 -36.94
C MET A 1 9.93 18.65 -37.25
N THR A 2 10.71 19.28 -36.36
CA THR A 2 12.18 19.30 -36.53
C THR A 2 12.73 17.87 -36.39
N PHE A 3 13.84 17.57 -37.05
CA PHE A 3 14.54 16.28 -36.90
C PHE A 3 14.76 15.89 -35.43
N ALA A 4 15.04 16.88 -34.58
CA ALA A 4 15.16 16.73 -33.13
C ALA A 4 13.90 16.14 -32.47
N ALA A 5 12.70 16.59 -32.85
CA ALA A 5 11.47 16.09 -32.26
C ALA A 5 11.17 14.63 -32.65
N ILE A 6 11.63 14.19 -33.83
CA ILE A 6 11.50 12.80 -34.28
C ILE A 6 12.39 11.91 -33.41
N ILE A 7 13.64 12.34 -33.20
CA ILE A 7 14.58 11.66 -32.30
C ILE A 7 13.97 11.56 -30.91
N VAL A 8 13.43 12.65 -30.35
CA VAL A 8 12.81 12.63 -29.03
C VAL A 8 11.67 11.60 -28.95
N LEU A 9 10.77 11.56 -29.94
CA LEU A 9 9.64 10.65 -29.95
C LEU A 9 10.07 9.17 -29.98
N TRP A 10 11.08 8.84 -30.79
CA TRP A 10 11.65 7.48 -30.83
C TRP A 10 12.46 7.13 -29.59
N THR A 11 13.18 8.08 -29.00
CA THR A 11 13.89 7.88 -27.72
C THR A 11 12.90 7.60 -26.58
N VAL A 12 11.83 8.41 -26.47
CA VAL A 12 10.75 8.18 -25.49
C VAL A 12 10.13 6.80 -25.68
N THR A 13 9.88 6.41 -26.94
CA THR A 13 9.37 5.09 -27.29
C THR A 13 10.28 3.97 -26.81
N GLY A 14 11.59 4.05 -27.12
CA GLY A 14 12.57 3.06 -26.68
C GLY A 14 12.65 2.94 -25.15
N VAL A 15 12.67 4.09 -24.46
CA VAL A 15 12.69 4.13 -22.99
C VAL A 15 11.42 3.50 -22.41
N LEU A 16 10.23 3.84 -22.91
CA LEU A 16 8.96 3.29 -22.41
C LEU A 16 8.87 1.78 -22.65
N VAL A 17 9.31 1.28 -23.80
CA VAL A 17 9.31 -0.16 -24.10
C VAL A 17 10.21 -0.90 -23.12
N VAL A 18 11.45 -0.42 -22.93
CA VAL A 18 12.40 -1.02 -21.98
C VAL A 18 11.87 -0.95 -20.55
N ALA A 19 11.37 0.22 -20.12
CA ALA A 19 10.80 0.41 -18.79
C ALA A 19 9.57 -0.46 -18.53
N THR A 20 8.79 -0.75 -19.57
CA THR A 20 7.63 -1.66 -19.49
C THR A 20 8.08 -3.12 -19.39
N ALA A 21 9.13 -3.51 -20.13
CA ALA A 21 9.60 -4.88 -20.22
C ALA A 21 10.43 -5.33 -18.99
N LEU A 22 11.27 -4.44 -18.45
CA LEU A 22 12.20 -4.79 -17.37
C LEU A 22 11.53 -5.38 -16.11
N PRO A 23 10.40 -4.84 -15.61
CA PRO A 23 9.70 -5.44 -14.46
C PRO A 23 9.18 -6.86 -14.64
N PHE A 24 9.11 -7.38 -15.88
CA PHE A 24 8.75 -8.78 -16.12
C PHE A 24 9.92 -9.74 -15.87
N THR A 25 11.13 -9.21 -15.72
CA THR A 25 12.26 -10.02 -15.25
C THR A 25 12.04 -10.36 -13.77
N LYS A 26 12.44 -11.57 -13.34
CA LYS A 26 12.36 -12.00 -11.94
C LYS A 26 13.49 -11.40 -11.07
N VAL A 27 14.01 -10.24 -11.45
CA VAL A 27 15.15 -9.61 -10.77
C VAL A 27 14.63 -8.69 -9.68
N SER A 28 14.91 -9.05 -8.42
CA SER A 28 14.44 -8.33 -7.23
C SER A 28 15.26 -7.08 -6.90
N HIS A 29 15.59 -6.25 -7.90
CA HIS A 29 16.37 -5.02 -7.73
C HIS A 29 15.46 -3.79 -7.76
N GLY A 30 15.66 -2.82 -6.86
CA GLY A 30 14.78 -1.65 -6.73
C GLY A 30 14.69 -0.81 -8.01
N SER A 31 15.80 -0.62 -8.74
CA SER A 31 15.78 0.08 -10.05
C SER A 31 14.92 -0.60 -11.13
N ILE A 32 14.72 -1.93 -11.04
CA ILE A 32 13.89 -2.69 -11.98
C ILE A 32 12.44 -2.70 -11.50
N GLN A 33 12.22 -2.99 -10.22
CA GLN A 33 10.88 -3.02 -9.66
C GLN A 33 10.23 -1.63 -9.60
N GLY A 34 11.00 -0.57 -9.37
CA GLY A 34 10.54 0.82 -9.37
C GLY A 34 9.92 1.25 -10.70
N LEU A 35 10.33 0.65 -11.83
CA LEU A 35 9.70 0.89 -13.13
C LEU A 35 8.26 0.36 -13.20
N ALA A 36 7.84 -0.47 -12.24
CA ALA A 36 6.45 -0.91 -12.10
C ALA A 36 5.57 0.11 -11.37
N PHE A 37 6.11 1.19 -10.80
CA PHE A 37 5.35 2.18 -10.04
C PHE A 37 4.55 3.11 -10.95
N PRO A 38 5.13 3.78 -11.96
CA PRO A 38 4.43 4.83 -12.71
C PRO A 38 3.55 4.30 -13.86
N ARG A 39 2.74 3.26 -13.62
CA ARG A 39 1.93 2.58 -14.66
C ARG A 39 0.92 3.52 -15.31
N GLU A 40 0.25 4.34 -14.52
CA GLU A 40 -0.72 5.36 -14.99
C GLU A 40 -0.03 6.39 -15.89
N GLN A 41 1.16 6.84 -15.49
CA GLN A 41 1.95 7.82 -16.23
C GLN A 41 2.46 7.22 -17.54
N PHE A 42 2.95 5.98 -17.52
CA PHE A 42 3.36 5.27 -18.73
C PHE A 42 2.20 5.07 -19.70
N LEU A 43 1.00 4.77 -19.21
CA LEU A 43 -0.20 4.72 -20.05
C LEU A 43 -0.48 6.08 -20.69
N GLY A 44 -0.50 7.16 -19.90
CA GLY A 44 -0.74 8.52 -20.40
C GLY A 44 0.27 8.95 -21.46
N VAL A 45 1.57 8.74 -21.21
CA VAL A 45 2.64 9.05 -22.16
C VAL A 45 2.50 8.21 -23.44
N ALA A 46 2.17 6.92 -23.32
CA ALA A 46 1.98 6.07 -24.49
C ALA A 46 0.81 6.55 -25.36
N LEU A 47 -0.33 6.91 -24.77
CA LEU A 47 -1.49 7.43 -25.51
C LEU A 47 -1.19 8.76 -26.21
N VAL A 48 -0.48 9.69 -25.54
CA VAL A 48 -0.03 10.94 -26.16
C VAL A 48 0.97 10.68 -27.29
N ALA A 49 1.92 9.76 -27.09
CA ALA A 49 2.89 9.38 -28.10
C ALA A 49 2.22 8.76 -29.34
N MET A 50 1.15 7.97 -29.17
CA MET A 50 0.37 7.43 -30.29
C MET A 50 -0.22 8.55 -31.17
N LEU A 51 -0.82 9.56 -30.55
CA LEU A 51 -1.34 10.73 -31.28
C LEU A 51 -0.21 11.51 -31.98
N ALA A 52 0.95 11.63 -31.31
CA ALA A 52 2.12 12.28 -31.89
C ALA A 52 2.66 11.51 -33.11
N PHE A 53 2.73 10.17 -33.08
CA PHE A 53 3.14 9.36 -34.23
C PHE A 53 2.18 9.52 -35.40
N TRP A 54 0.87 9.47 -35.16
CA TRP A 54 -0.15 9.67 -36.19
C TRP A 54 0.03 11.01 -36.91
N TYR A 55 0.28 12.09 -36.16
CA TYR A 55 0.33 13.44 -36.73
C TYR A 55 1.71 13.81 -37.31
N PHE A 56 2.80 13.42 -36.64
CA PHE A 56 4.15 13.90 -36.97
C PHE A 56 5.04 12.91 -37.73
N GLN A 57 4.64 11.63 -37.84
CA GLN A 57 5.42 10.58 -38.51
C GLN A 57 4.59 9.81 -39.55
N PRO A 58 3.99 10.46 -40.56
CA PRO A 58 3.08 9.82 -41.51
C PRO A 58 3.71 8.68 -42.34
N ASP A 59 5.04 8.61 -42.42
CA ASP A 59 5.74 7.51 -43.10
C ASP A 59 5.99 6.30 -42.20
N ASN A 60 6.03 6.47 -40.87
CA ASN A 60 6.38 5.43 -39.90
C ASN A 60 5.36 5.27 -38.74
N TRP A 61 4.20 5.92 -38.84
CA TRP A 61 3.20 5.98 -37.78
C TRP A 61 2.74 4.58 -37.34
N GLY A 62 2.66 3.62 -38.28
CA GLY A 62 2.25 2.26 -37.98
C GLY A 62 3.14 1.56 -36.96
N ILE A 63 4.47 1.70 -37.08
CA ILE A 63 5.42 1.09 -36.13
C ILE A 63 5.29 1.74 -34.75
N GLY A 64 5.26 3.08 -34.71
CA GLY A 64 5.11 3.83 -33.47
C GLY A 64 3.80 3.54 -32.75
N LEU A 65 2.69 3.45 -33.49
CA LEU A 65 1.38 3.08 -32.95
C LEU A 65 1.37 1.66 -32.39
N ILE A 66 1.96 0.68 -33.08
CA ILE A 66 2.02 -0.69 -32.58
C ILE A 66 2.85 -0.74 -31.30
N ALA A 67 4.04 -0.13 -31.29
CA ALA A 67 4.91 -0.13 -30.12
C ALA A 67 4.24 0.53 -28.90
N MET A 68 3.67 1.72 -29.06
CA MET A 68 2.97 2.42 -27.98
C MET A 68 1.64 1.78 -27.63
N GLY A 69 0.95 1.17 -28.59
CA GLY A 69 -0.26 0.39 -28.36
C GLY A 69 -0.01 -0.83 -27.48
N VAL A 70 1.10 -1.55 -27.71
CA VAL A 70 1.53 -2.65 -26.84
C VAL A 70 1.88 -2.15 -25.43
N VAL A 71 2.63 -1.05 -25.32
CA VAL A 71 2.92 -0.43 -24.01
C VAL A 71 1.62 -0.06 -23.30
N ALA A 72 0.74 0.69 -23.94
CA ALA A 72 -0.53 1.12 -23.39
C ALA A 72 -1.39 -0.08 -22.95
N LEU A 73 -1.48 -1.13 -23.77
CA LEU A 73 -2.21 -2.34 -23.43
C LEU A 73 -1.64 -3.02 -22.18
N ILE A 74 -0.31 -3.17 -22.10
CA ILE A 74 0.34 -3.75 -20.93
C ILE A 74 0.01 -2.91 -19.69
N GLN A 75 0.22 -1.60 -19.74
CA GLN A 75 -0.07 -0.74 -18.57
C GLN A 75 -1.54 -0.83 -18.16
N ALA A 76 -2.46 -0.79 -19.13
CA ALA A 76 -3.90 -0.91 -18.90
C ALA A 76 -4.25 -2.24 -18.22
N ILE A 77 -3.69 -3.37 -18.65
CA ILE A 77 -3.92 -4.69 -18.02
C ILE A 77 -3.54 -4.70 -16.54
N PHE A 78 -2.47 -4.00 -16.15
CA PHE A 78 -2.05 -3.95 -14.75
C PHE A 78 -2.97 -3.10 -13.87
N ILE A 79 -3.50 -2.00 -14.41
CA ILE A 79 -4.23 -1.01 -13.63
C ILE A 79 -5.76 -1.12 -13.76
N ILE A 80 -6.29 -1.77 -14.81
CA ILE A 80 -7.75 -1.87 -15.05
C ILE A 80 -8.51 -2.44 -13.87
N LYS A 81 -7.90 -3.37 -13.11
CA LYS A 81 -8.51 -3.96 -11.92
C LYS A 81 -8.81 -2.96 -10.79
N PHE A 82 -8.18 -1.78 -10.81
CA PHE A 82 -8.39 -0.70 -9.84
C PHE A 82 -9.24 0.43 -10.41
N THR A 83 -10.10 0.12 -11.39
CA THR A 83 -11.04 1.07 -11.96
C THR A 83 -12.47 0.61 -11.74
N PRO A 84 -13.48 1.51 -11.79
CA PRO A 84 -14.89 1.13 -11.64
C PRO A 84 -15.43 0.15 -12.70
N VAL A 85 -14.69 -0.08 -13.80
CA VAL A 85 -15.12 -1.05 -14.83
C VAL A 85 -14.81 -2.50 -14.44
N TRP A 86 -13.94 -2.71 -13.44
CA TRP A 86 -13.62 -4.04 -12.93
C TRP A 86 -14.60 -4.46 -11.83
N PRO A 87 -14.94 -5.76 -11.71
CA PRO A 87 -15.76 -6.24 -10.61
C PRO A 87 -15.14 -5.90 -9.25
N ARG A 88 -15.94 -5.31 -8.35
CA ARG A 88 -15.50 -4.99 -6.98
C ARG A 88 -15.10 -6.26 -6.26
N GLN A 89 -13.88 -6.37 -5.73
CA GLN A 89 -13.43 -7.57 -5.02
C GLN A 89 -14.11 -7.70 -3.65
N SER A 90 -14.00 -6.65 -2.83
CA SER A 90 -14.67 -6.57 -1.52
C SER A 90 -16.15 -6.28 -1.67
N VAL A 91 -16.96 -7.07 -0.99
CA VAL A 91 -18.42 -6.92 -0.93
C VAL A 91 -18.77 -5.71 -0.06
N GLU A 92 -19.77 -4.94 -0.49
CA GLU A 92 -20.25 -3.77 0.25
C GLU A 92 -21.23 -4.18 1.34
N ALA A 93 -21.25 -3.41 2.42
CA ALA A 93 -22.18 -3.64 3.50
C ALA A 93 -23.61 -3.33 3.04
N ASP A 94 -24.50 -4.30 3.17
CA ASP A 94 -25.92 -4.08 2.96
C ASP A 94 -26.55 -3.29 4.12
N ARG A 95 -27.83 -2.96 3.98
CA ARG A 95 -28.55 -2.14 4.97
C ARG A 95 -28.61 -2.80 6.36
N GLU A 96 -28.64 -4.12 6.43
CA GLU A 96 -28.70 -4.85 7.71
C GLU A 96 -27.36 -4.77 8.43
N LEU A 97 -26.26 -5.04 7.74
CA LEU A 97 -24.91 -4.93 8.29
C LEU A 97 -24.56 -3.48 8.65
N LEU A 98 -24.99 -2.50 7.84
CA LEU A 98 -24.81 -1.08 8.14
C LEU A 98 -25.51 -0.64 9.43
N ALA A 99 -26.56 -1.34 9.86
CA ALA A 99 -27.25 -1.08 11.11
C ALA A 99 -26.53 -1.67 12.34
N ARG A 100 -25.63 -2.65 12.15
CA ARG A 100 -24.86 -3.29 13.24
C ARG A 100 -23.66 -2.42 13.65
N LYS A 101 -23.91 -1.26 14.27
CA LYS A 101 -22.86 -0.29 14.65
C LYS A 101 -21.79 -0.88 15.57
N GLU A 102 -22.17 -1.79 16.46
CA GLU A 102 -21.25 -2.44 17.39
C GLU A 102 -20.23 -3.38 16.72
N ALA A 103 -20.52 -3.80 15.48
CA ALA A 103 -19.65 -4.64 14.65
C ALA A 103 -18.78 -3.84 13.67
N GLN A 104 -18.90 -2.50 13.70
CA GLN A 104 -18.18 -1.61 12.79
C GLN A 104 -16.82 -1.23 13.36
N ILE A 105 -15.86 -1.10 12.47
CA ILE A 105 -14.54 -0.57 12.76
C ILE A 105 -14.15 0.43 11.69
N SER A 106 -13.66 1.58 12.14
CA SER A 106 -13.07 2.63 11.31
C SER A 106 -11.58 2.76 11.60
N VAL A 107 -10.80 2.88 10.54
CA VAL A 107 -9.34 2.90 10.58
C VAL A 107 -8.84 4.09 9.78
N LEU A 108 -8.00 4.92 10.40
CA LEU A 108 -7.24 5.97 9.73
C LEU A 108 -5.76 5.62 9.72
N ALA A 109 -5.21 5.36 8.55
CA ALA A 109 -3.78 5.12 8.34
C ALA A 109 -3.11 6.38 7.79
N ALA A 110 -2.00 6.82 8.37
CA ALA A 110 -1.27 7.99 7.91
C ALA A 110 0.24 7.79 8.05
N ASN A 111 0.94 7.65 6.93
CA ASN A 111 2.37 7.97 6.89
C ASN A 111 2.53 9.49 7.08
N VAL A 112 3.12 9.88 8.20
CA VAL A 112 3.19 11.28 8.62
C VAL A 112 4.37 12.04 8.03
N LYS A 113 5.33 11.32 7.44
CA LYS A 113 6.68 11.74 7.13
C LYS A 113 7.43 12.21 8.38
N GLN A 114 8.46 11.50 8.81
CA GLN A 114 9.14 11.80 10.08
C GLN A 114 9.67 13.23 10.16
N SER A 115 10.07 13.90 9.07
CA SER A 115 10.51 15.31 9.11
C SER A 115 9.36 16.32 9.17
N ASN A 116 8.12 15.93 8.85
CA ASN A 116 6.97 16.82 8.90
C ASN A 116 6.63 17.19 10.35
N ARG A 117 6.38 18.48 10.59
CA ARG A 117 6.07 19.02 11.93
C ARG A 117 4.70 19.68 12.00
N ASP A 118 3.88 19.56 10.96
CA ASP A 118 2.51 20.10 10.93
C ASP A 118 1.52 19.19 11.68
N TYR A 119 1.82 18.92 12.95
CA TYR A 119 1.03 18.05 13.83
C TYR A 119 -0.46 18.43 13.91
N PRO A 120 -0.83 19.74 13.98
CA PRO A 120 -2.24 20.12 14.07
C PRO A 120 -3.11 19.64 12.92
N ARG A 121 -2.55 19.43 11.71
CA ARG A 121 -3.33 18.92 10.57
C ARG A 121 -3.80 17.49 10.77
N LEU A 122 -2.93 16.59 11.22
CA LEU A 122 -3.30 15.20 11.49
C LEU A 122 -4.22 15.12 12.71
N ILE A 123 -3.90 15.83 13.79
CA ILE A 123 -4.75 15.87 15.00
C ILE A 123 -6.14 16.39 14.65
N GLY A 124 -6.25 17.46 13.86
CA GLY A 124 -7.52 18.01 13.41
C GLY A 124 -8.31 17.04 12.53
N LEU A 125 -7.64 16.31 11.62
CA LEU A 125 -8.26 15.26 10.83
C LEU A 125 -8.80 14.12 11.70
N ILE A 126 -8.04 13.67 12.69
CA ILE A 126 -8.45 12.63 13.64
C ILE A 126 -9.67 13.08 14.45
N LYS A 127 -9.68 14.32 14.95
CA LYS A 127 -10.82 14.87 15.70
C LYS A 127 -12.09 15.00 14.85
N GLU A 128 -11.93 15.31 13.57
CA GLU A 128 -13.06 15.41 12.63
C GLU A 128 -13.62 14.04 12.26
N ARG A 129 -12.75 13.08 11.93
CA ARG A 129 -13.16 11.75 11.47
C ARG A 129 -13.52 10.80 12.60
N GLN A 130 -12.98 11.02 13.80
CA GLN A 130 -13.20 10.19 14.99
C GLN A 130 -13.02 8.67 14.76
N PRO A 131 -11.91 8.21 14.14
CA PRO A 131 -11.67 6.78 13.89
C PRO A 131 -11.65 5.96 15.18
N ASP A 132 -12.00 4.67 15.06
CA ASP A 132 -11.82 3.70 16.13
C ASP A 132 -10.34 3.38 16.34
N VAL A 133 -9.58 3.32 15.25
CA VAL A 133 -8.15 3.00 15.24
C VAL A 133 -7.40 3.99 14.36
N VAL A 134 -6.30 4.55 14.86
CA VAL A 134 -5.37 5.37 14.11
C VAL A 134 -4.01 4.69 14.06
N MET A 135 -3.43 4.63 12.87
CA MET A 135 -2.05 4.19 12.64
C MET A 135 -1.27 5.38 12.08
N ALA A 136 -0.38 5.94 12.88
CA ALA A 136 0.60 6.92 12.40
C ALA A 136 1.93 6.19 12.16
N ILE A 137 2.47 6.36 10.95
CA ILE A 137 3.67 5.67 10.43
C ILE A 137 4.73 6.74 10.19
N GLU A 138 6.00 6.39 10.41
CA GLU A 138 7.16 7.28 10.45
C GLU A 138 7.15 8.28 11.62
N THR A 139 6.75 7.83 12.81
CA THR A 139 6.69 8.70 14.00
C THR A 139 7.98 8.67 14.83
N ASP A 140 8.56 9.85 15.09
CA ASP A 140 9.60 10.04 16.11
C ASP A 140 8.99 10.39 17.49
N ALA A 141 9.83 10.60 18.51
CA ALA A 141 9.38 10.99 19.83
C ALA A 141 8.55 12.30 19.83
N LYS A 142 8.88 13.26 18.95
CA LYS A 142 8.19 14.55 18.88
C LYS A 142 6.78 14.38 18.30
N TRP A 143 6.60 13.48 17.33
CA TRP A 143 5.29 13.09 16.83
C TRP A 143 4.44 12.44 17.92
N ILE A 144 5.01 11.52 18.71
CA ILE A 144 4.29 10.91 19.83
C ILE A 144 3.83 11.96 20.85
N ASP A 145 4.72 12.86 21.27
CA ASP A 145 4.40 13.93 22.21
C ASP A 145 3.28 14.84 21.68
N ALA A 146 3.34 15.21 20.41
CA ALA A 146 2.34 16.03 19.77
C ALA A 146 0.97 15.32 19.69
N LEU A 147 0.94 14.05 19.27
CA LEU A 147 -0.28 13.25 19.23
C LEU A 147 -0.88 13.12 20.63
N LYS A 148 -0.08 12.81 21.66
CA LYS A 148 -0.54 12.75 23.04
C LYS A 148 -1.14 14.08 23.50
N SER A 149 -0.47 15.20 23.24
CA SER A 149 -0.99 16.51 23.63
C SER A 149 -2.36 16.83 23.04
N GLY A 150 -2.67 16.29 21.86
CA GLY A 150 -3.92 16.54 21.15
C GLY A 150 -5.02 15.50 21.37
N LEU A 151 -4.67 14.26 21.71
CA LEU A 151 -5.55 13.09 21.57
C LEU A 151 -5.54 12.12 22.77
N THR A 152 -4.78 12.38 23.84
CA THR A 152 -4.72 11.45 25.01
C THR A 152 -6.11 11.13 25.57
N ASP A 153 -7.00 12.12 25.66
CA ASP A 153 -8.35 11.92 26.20
C ASP A 153 -9.33 11.24 25.21
N GLU A 154 -8.93 11.08 23.95
CA GLU A 154 -9.78 10.55 22.85
C GLU A 154 -9.56 9.06 22.58
N TYR A 155 -8.43 8.50 23.05
CA TYR A 155 -8.01 7.12 22.81
C TYR A 155 -7.51 6.48 24.10
N GLU A 156 -8.11 5.35 24.47
CA GLU A 156 -7.81 4.62 25.71
C GLU A 156 -6.53 3.77 25.59
N ALA A 157 -6.23 3.28 24.39
CA ALA A 157 -5.12 2.37 24.15
C ALA A 157 -4.09 2.96 23.18
N TRP A 158 -2.81 2.83 23.55
CA TRP A 158 -1.67 3.34 22.80
C TRP A 158 -0.59 2.28 22.68
N VAL A 159 0.01 2.16 21.50
CA VAL A 159 1.24 1.40 21.26
C VAL A 159 2.22 2.35 20.57
N GLU A 160 3.29 2.69 21.27
CA GLU A 160 4.25 3.73 20.86
C GLU A 160 5.59 3.08 20.56
N VAL A 161 6.05 3.21 19.32
CA VAL A 161 7.33 2.70 18.86
C VAL A 161 8.06 3.83 18.12
N PRO A 162 8.43 4.93 18.81
CA PRO A 162 9.14 6.02 18.16
C PRO A 162 10.51 5.54 17.65
N LYS A 163 10.87 5.95 16.44
CA LYS A 163 12.20 5.73 15.88
C LYS A 163 12.66 6.99 15.16
N ASP A 164 13.98 7.17 15.11
CA ASP A 164 14.61 8.29 14.41
C ASP A 164 15.06 7.92 12.98
N ASN A 165 14.72 6.72 12.49
CA ASN A 165 15.20 6.13 11.24
C ASN A 165 14.09 5.93 10.18
N GLY A 166 13.00 6.69 10.26
CA GLY A 166 11.83 6.56 9.38
C GLY A 166 10.87 5.43 9.73
N TYR A 167 11.25 4.46 10.57
CA TYR A 167 10.41 3.27 10.81
C TYR A 167 9.49 3.33 12.03
N GLY A 168 9.38 4.49 12.66
CA GLY A 168 8.61 4.61 13.90
C GLY A 168 7.11 4.41 13.67
N LEU A 169 6.43 3.79 14.65
CA LEU A 169 5.00 3.51 14.58
C LEU A 169 4.27 4.04 15.83
N CYS A 170 3.04 4.50 15.64
CA CYS A 170 2.10 4.80 16.71
C CYS A 170 0.71 4.25 16.36
N LEU A 171 0.20 3.36 17.21
CA LEU A 171 -1.16 2.85 17.13
C LEU A 171 -1.98 3.45 18.28
N MET A 172 -3.08 4.12 17.96
CA MET A 172 -4.06 4.62 18.93
C MET A 172 -5.39 3.92 18.68
N SER A 173 -6.06 3.48 19.74
CA SER A 173 -7.33 2.75 19.62
C SER A 173 -8.33 3.13 20.71
N ARG A 174 -9.58 3.31 20.29
CA ARG A 174 -10.77 3.41 21.15
C ARG A 174 -11.33 2.03 21.53
N LEU A 175 -10.91 1.00 20.81
CA LEU A 175 -11.24 -0.40 21.09
C LEU A 175 -10.16 -1.01 21.98
N ALA A 176 -10.57 -1.94 22.85
CA ALA A 176 -9.64 -2.63 23.73
C ALA A 176 -8.63 -3.47 22.94
N LEU A 177 -7.35 -3.25 23.23
CA LEU A 177 -6.23 -4.01 22.69
C LEU A 177 -5.86 -5.15 23.64
N SER A 178 -5.51 -6.30 23.08
CA SER A 178 -4.99 -7.46 23.82
C SER A 178 -3.99 -8.22 22.96
N GLU A 179 -3.13 -9.04 23.57
CA GLU A 179 -2.10 -9.80 22.84
C GLU A 179 -1.25 -8.92 21.91
N THR A 180 -0.94 -7.71 22.37
CA THR A 180 -0.17 -6.73 21.58
C THR A 180 1.30 -7.09 21.60
N GLU A 181 1.87 -7.26 20.41
CA GLU A 181 3.27 -7.56 20.17
C GLU A 181 3.84 -6.53 19.20
N VAL A 182 4.96 -5.89 19.59
CA VAL A 182 5.82 -5.15 18.69
C VAL A 182 6.92 -6.11 18.22
N ARG A 183 7.06 -6.30 16.91
CA ARG A 183 7.87 -7.36 16.32
C ARG A 183 8.74 -6.83 15.19
N GLU A 184 9.99 -7.23 15.17
CA GLU A 184 10.91 -7.01 14.05
C GLU A 184 10.96 -8.32 13.25
N LEU A 185 10.24 -8.39 12.12
CA LEU A 185 9.91 -9.66 11.48
C LEU A 185 11.05 -10.24 10.65
N ILE A 186 11.71 -9.37 9.88
CA ILE A 186 12.78 -9.72 8.94
C ILE A 186 14.03 -8.90 9.27
N THR A 187 13.91 -7.58 9.24
CA THR A 187 15.03 -6.66 9.43
C THR A 187 14.97 -6.07 10.83
N LYS A 188 16.10 -6.07 11.53
CA LYS A 188 16.23 -5.44 12.86
C LYS A 188 15.94 -3.95 12.75
N ASP A 189 15.34 -3.35 13.78
CA ASP A 189 14.95 -1.93 13.82
C ASP A 189 13.86 -1.49 12.82
N VAL A 190 13.24 -2.45 12.12
CA VAL A 190 12.00 -2.26 11.34
C VAL A 190 10.85 -2.91 12.11
N PRO A 191 10.05 -2.14 12.88
CA PRO A 191 9.00 -2.68 13.72
C PRO A 191 7.72 -2.92 12.91
N SER A 192 6.95 -3.91 13.37
CA SER A 192 5.57 -4.18 13.00
C SER A 192 4.76 -4.36 14.28
N ILE A 193 3.45 -4.13 14.23
CA ILE A 193 2.55 -4.34 15.37
C ILE A 193 1.56 -5.45 15.03
N ARG A 194 1.40 -6.42 15.93
CA ARG A 194 0.31 -7.39 15.90
C ARG A 194 -0.50 -7.23 17.16
N THR A 195 -1.82 -7.04 17.05
CA THR A 195 -2.69 -6.91 18.22
C THR A 195 -4.08 -7.46 17.96
N THR A 196 -4.75 -7.91 19.01
CA THR A 196 -6.16 -8.31 18.97
C THR A 196 -7.02 -7.15 19.43
N LEU A 197 -7.92 -6.71 18.54
CA LEU A 197 -8.95 -5.71 18.83
C LEU A 197 -10.23 -6.42 19.27
N SER A 198 -10.84 -5.93 20.35
CA SER A 198 -12.21 -6.32 20.72
C SER A 198 -13.21 -5.30 20.17
N LEU A 199 -14.06 -5.74 19.24
CA LEU A 199 -15.20 -4.95 18.76
C LEU A 199 -16.21 -4.76 19.90
N ARG A 200 -17.11 -3.78 19.72
CA ARG A 200 -18.07 -3.40 20.76
C ARG A 200 -19.14 -4.48 20.99
N ASP A 201 -19.37 -5.34 20.00
CA ASP A 201 -20.21 -6.54 20.12
C ASP A 201 -19.51 -7.73 20.79
N GLY A 202 -18.25 -7.56 21.23
CA GLY A 202 -17.44 -8.58 21.92
C GLY A 202 -16.67 -9.51 20.99
N ARG A 203 -16.87 -9.44 19.66
CA ARG A 203 -16.05 -10.22 18.72
C ARG A 203 -14.64 -9.69 18.64
N LYS A 204 -13.70 -10.59 18.37
CA LYS A 204 -12.28 -10.28 18.28
C LYS A 204 -11.83 -10.32 16.83
N ILE A 205 -10.96 -9.38 16.47
CA ILE A 205 -10.30 -9.33 15.16
C ILE A 205 -8.81 -9.14 15.37
N ARG A 206 -8.01 -9.60 14.40
CA ARG A 206 -6.56 -9.41 14.41
C ARG A 206 -6.18 -8.20 13.56
N LEU A 207 -5.38 -7.28 14.11
CA LEU A 207 -4.77 -6.19 13.36
C LEU A 207 -3.27 -6.43 13.21
N TYR A 208 -2.78 -6.30 11.98
CA TYR A 208 -1.37 -6.21 11.65
C TYR A 208 -1.07 -4.83 11.08
N VAL A 209 -0.12 -4.12 11.70
CA VAL A 209 0.43 -2.85 11.21
C VAL A 209 1.84 -3.11 10.69
N VAL A 210 2.07 -2.78 9.42
CA VAL A 210 3.33 -3.05 8.73
C VAL A 210 3.85 -1.82 8.02
N HIS A 211 5.17 -1.63 8.08
CA HIS A 211 5.88 -0.61 7.31
C HIS A 211 7.24 -1.16 6.89
N PRO A 212 7.27 -2.06 5.91
CA PRO A 212 8.50 -2.69 5.45
C PRO A 212 9.35 -1.71 4.66
N GLU A 213 10.58 -2.11 4.38
CA GLU A 213 11.59 -1.24 3.77
C GLU A 213 11.20 -0.66 2.40
N PRO A 214 11.53 0.61 2.10
CA PRO A 214 11.27 1.22 0.81
C PRO A 214 12.12 0.60 -0.29
N PRO A 215 11.61 0.55 -1.54
CA PRO A 215 12.43 0.19 -2.68
C PRO A 215 13.35 1.35 -3.03
N VAL A 216 14.66 1.17 -2.85
CA VAL A 216 15.68 2.15 -3.28
C VAL A 216 16.43 1.65 -4.50
N ILE A 217 16.96 2.57 -5.32
CA ILE A 217 17.52 2.27 -6.65
C ILE A 217 18.70 1.29 -6.57
N ASP A 218 19.49 1.38 -5.51
CA ASP A 218 20.77 0.70 -5.32
C ASP A 218 20.70 -0.57 -4.45
N HIS A 219 19.51 -0.94 -3.95
CA HIS A 219 19.32 -2.13 -3.13
C HIS A 219 18.32 -3.13 -3.74
N ASP A 220 18.38 -4.36 -3.23
CA ASP A 220 17.37 -5.38 -3.49
C ASP A 220 16.10 -5.14 -2.67
N THR A 221 15.01 -5.78 -3.06
CA THR A 221 13.67 -5.65 -2.44
C THR A 221 13.26 -6.88 -1.64
N ILE A 222 14.18 -7.84 -1.45
CA ILE A 222 13.87 -9.17 -0.91
C ILE A 222 13.47 -9.08 0.56
N GLY A 223 14.08 -8.18 1.34
CA GLY A 223 13.71 -7.92 2.74
C GLY A 223 12.24 -7.51 2.88
N ARG A 224 11.86 -6.43 2.18
CA ARG A 224 10.46 -5.94 2.07
C ARG A 224 9.50 -7.04 1.61
N ASP A 225 9.82 -7.72 0.51
CA ASP A 225 8.97 -8.78 -0.06
C ASP A 225 8.79 -9.95 0.91
N SER A 226 9.84 -10.30 1.67
CA SER A 226 9.81 -11.35 2.69
C SER A 226 8.96 -10.99 3.89
N GLU A 227 8.99 -9.73 4.33
CA GLU A 227 8.18 -9.25 5.45
C GLU A 227 6.69 -9.27 5.11
N ILE A 228 6.34 -8.75 3.93
CA ILE A 228 4.98 -8.81 3.39
C ILE A 228 4.52 -10.27 3.30
N ALA A 229 5.34 -11.16 2.72
CA ALA A 229 4.99 -12.57 2.58
C ALA A 229 4.84 -13.28 3.94
N MET A 230 5.64 -12.92 4.94
CA MET A 230 5.53 -13.47 6.30
C MET A 230 4.20 -13.13 6.92
N VAL A 231 3.80 -11.86 6.88
CA VAL A 231 2.53 -11.40 7.42
C VAL A 231 1.37 -12.08 6.70
N GLY A 232 1.47 -12.26 5.38
CA GLY A 232 0.45 -13.00 4.63
C GLY A 232 0.34 -14.47 5.06
N LEU A 233 1.45 -15.14 5.30
CA LEU A 233 1.47 -16.53 5.78
C LEU A 233 0.99 -16.67 7.24
N GLU A 234 1.21 -15.66 8.08
CA GLU A 234 0.69 -15.60 9.44
C GLU A 234 -0.83 -15.35 9.43
N ALA A 235 -1.30 -14.38 8.65
CA ALA A 235 -2.71 -14.02 8.53
C ALA A 235 -3.58 -15.22 8.11
N THR A 236 -3.13 -16.02 7.13
CA THR A 236 -3.83 -17.24 6.69
C THR A 236 -3.94 -18.33 7.77
N LYS A 237 -3.10 -18.27 8.80
CA LYS A 237 -3.10 -19.24 9.90
C LYS A 237 -3.71 -18.69 11.19
N ASP A 238 -4.11 -17.42 11.21
CA ASP A 238 -4.76 -16.83 12.37
C ASP A 238 -6.23 -17.25 12.37
N ASP A 239 -6.73 -17.66 13.54
CA ASP A 239 -8.12 -18.12 13.69
C ASP A 239 -9.10 -16.93 13.77
N LEU A 240 -8.60 -15.70 13.93
CA LEU A 240 -9.42 -14.50 13.99
C LEU A 240 -9.53 -13.82 12.60
N PRO A 241 -10.69 -13.24 12.26
CA PRO A 241 -10.80 -12.36 11.10
C PRO A 241 -9.77 -11.24 11.22
N CYS A 242 -8.97 -11.02 10.17
CA CYS A 242 -7.84 -10.10 10.26
C CYS A 242 -7.93 -8.92 9.29
N VAL A 243 -7.24 -7.85 9.68
CA VAL A 243 -6.95 -6.66 8.89
C VAL A 243 -5.45 -6.45 8.89
N VAL A 244 -4.87 -6.26 7.71
CA VAL A 244 -3.46 -5.91 7.53
C VAL A 244 -3.41 -4.52 6.91
N SER A 245 -2.76 -3.56 7.55
CA SER A 245 -2.72 -2.19 7.05
C SER A 245 -1.38 -1.51 7.33
N GLY A 246 -1.06 -0.53 6.50
CA GLY A 246 0.13 0.30 6.64
C GLY A 246 0.64 0.76 5.28
N ASP A 247 1.79 1.40 5.29
CA ASP A 247 2.53 1.76 4.08
C ASP A 247 3.44 0.59 3.72
N LEU A 248 3.05 -0.18 2.69
CA LEU A 248 3.79 -1.37 2.27
C LEU A 248 5.00 -1.04 1.40
N ASN A 249 5.23 0.25 1.09
CA ASN A 249 6.30 0.67 0.21
C ASN A 249 6.26 -0.04 -1.16
N ASP A 250 5.05 -0.40 -1.58
CA ASP A 250 4.80 -1.16 -2.80
C ASP A 250 3.43 -0.79 -3.39
N VAL A 251 3.33 -0.86 -4.70
CA VAL A 251 2.12 -0.46 -5.44
C VAL A 251 1.12 -1.59 -5.56
N ALA A 252 -0.18 -1.28 -5.52
CA ALA A 252 -1.24 -2.29 -5.52
C ALA A 252 -1.24 -3.27 -6.72
N TRP A 253 -0.70 -2.86 -7.87
CA TRP A 253 -0.59 -3.71 -9.06
C TRP A 253 0.70 -4.55 -9.11
N SER A 254 1.61 -4.41 -8.16
CA SER A 254 2.90 -5.12 -8.15
C SER A 254 2.72 -6.64 -8.08
N THR A 255 3.78 -7.37 -8.40
CA THR A 255 3.84 -8.81 -8.22
C THR A 255 3.84 -9.21 -6.74
N THR A 256 4.52 -8.44 -5.89
CA THR A 256 4.62 -8.70 -4.44
C THR A 256 3.26 -8.55 -3.76
N THR A 257 2.53 -7.46 -4.01
CA THR A 257 1.19 -7.25 -3.45
C THR A 257 0.19 -8.30 -3.95
N ARG A 258 0.28 -8.73 -5.21
CA ARG A 258 -0.56 -9.84 -5.71
C ARG A 258 -0.21 -11.16 -5.04
N ARG A 259 1.08 -11.44 -4.82
CA ARG A 259 1.56 -12.64 -4.12
C ARG A 259 1.09 -12.63 -2.66
N PHE A 260 1.15 -11.47 -2.00
CA PHE A 260 0.60 -11.28 -0.66
C PHE A 260 -0.87 -11.69 -0.60
N GLN A 261 -1.72 -11.14 -1.47
CA GLN A 261 -3.15 -11.49 -1.50
C GLN A 261 -3.40 -12.99 -1.74
N ARG A 262 -2.61 -13.64 -2.60
CA ARG A 262 -2.71 -15.10 -2.80
C ARG A 262 -2.27 -15.91 -1.58
N LEU A 263 -1.22 -15.46 -0.89
CA LEU A 263 -0.72 -16.12 0.32
C LEU A 263 -1.65 -15.94 1.51
N SER A 264 -2.23 -14.74 1.65
CA SER A 264 -3.06 -14.31 2.78
C SER A 264 -4.57 -14.57 2.59
N ARG A 265 -5.00 -14.73 1.34
CA ARG A 265 -6.40 -14.69 0.88
C ARG A 265 -7.16 -13.39 1.22
N LEU A 266 -6.46 -12.37 1.72
CA LEU A 266 -7.08 -11.10 2.07
C LEU A 266 -7.44 -10.29 0.83
N LEU A 267 -8.51 -9.51 0.96
CA LEU A 267 -9.10 -8.74 -0.13
C LEU A 267 -8.56 -7.31 -0.12
N ASP A 268 -8.36 -6.75 -1.31
CA ASP A 268 -8.03 -5.34 -1.51
C ASP A 268 -9.31 -4.55 -1.83
N PRO A 269 -9.77 -3.65 -0.95
CA PRO A 269 -10.99 -2.88 -1.16
C PRO A 269 -10.90 -1.94 -2.37
N ARG A 270 -9.70 -1.64 -2.89
CA ARG A 270 -9.50 -0.80 -4.08
C ARG A 270 -9.93 -1.45 -5.38
N VAL A 271 -9.88 -2.79 -5.45
CA VAL A 271 -10.18 -3.53 -6.67
C VAL A 271 -11.64 -3.31 -7.04
N GLY A 272 -11.86 -2.82 -8.27
CA GLY A 272 -13.15 -2.39 -8.80
C GLY A 272 -13.64 -1.01 -8.34
N ARG A 273 -12.79 -0.18 -7.73
CA ARG A 273 -13.18 1.15 -7.19
C ARG A 273 -12.30 2.29 -7.68
N GLY A 274 -11.00 2.21 -7.45
CA GLY A 274 -10.09 3.32 -7.76
C GLY A 274 -8.66 3.01 -7.37
N PHE A 275 -7.72 3.85 -7.83
CA PHE A 275 -6.31 3.71 -7.46
C PHE A 275 -6.02 4.15 -6.03
N TYR A 276 -6.68 5.22 -5.55
CA TYR A 276 -6.42 5.83 -4.24
C TYR A 276 -4.94 6.18 -4.03
N ASN A 277 -4.33 6.86 -5.03
CA ASN A 277 -2.91 7.18 -4.98
C ASN A 277 -2.55 8.07 -3.79
N THR A 278 -1.77 7.54 -2.85
CA THR A 278 -1.42 8.21 -1.59
C THR A 278 -0.08 8.93 -1.66
N PHE A 279 0.87 8.41 -2.42
CA PHE A 279 2.17 9.03 -2.65
C PHE A 279 2.33 9.38 -4.14
N SER A 280 2.91 10.50 -4.57
CA SER A 280 3.33 11.61 -3.72
C SER A 280 2.24 12.67 -3.59
N ALA A 281 1.91 13.06 -2.37
CA ALA A 281 1.03 14.18 -2.07
C ALA A 281 1.64 15.55 -2.45
N THR A 282 2.94 15.60 -2.79
CA THR A 282 3.61 16.82 -3.27
C THR A 282 3.61 16.95 -4.80
N MET A 283 3.56 15.84 -5.54
CA MET A 283 3.65 15.82 -7.01
C MET A 283 2.38 15.26 -7.66
N PRO A 284 1.41 16.11 -8.09
CA PRO A 284 0.14 15.64 -8.64
C PRO A 284 0.22 14.72 -9.87
N TRP A 285 1.27 14.87 -10.68
CA TRP A 285 1.51 14.07 -11.89
C TRP A 285 2.27 12.76 -11.60
N MET A 286 2.87 12.61 -10.43
CA MET A 286 3.68 11.45 -10.05
C MET A 286 3.10 10.82 -8.78
N ARG A 287 2.02 10.06 -8.95
CA ARG A 287 1.31 9.42 -7.85
C ARG A 287 0.99 7.94 -8.13
N TRP A 288 0.96 7.16 -7.06
CA TRP A 288 0.64 5.73 -6.98
C TRP A 288 0.19 5.36 -5.54
N PRO A 289 -0.40 4.17 -5.32
CA PRO A 289 -0.98 3.80 -4.03
C PRO A 289 -0.04 2.94 -3.19
N LEU A 290 0.54 3.52 -2.13
CA LEU A 290 1.48 2.84 -1.22
C LEU A 290 0.86 2.44 0.12
N ASP A 291 -0.19 3.13 0.57
CA ASP A 291 -0.82 2.86 1.86
C ASP A 291 -2.02 1.93 1.68
N HIS A 292 -1.93 0.71 2.21
CA HIS A 292 -2.90 -0.36 2.01
C HIS A 292 -3.71 -0.68 3.25
N LEU A 293 -4.89 -1.24 2.98
CA LEU A 293 -5.62 -2.06 3.92
C LEU A 293 -6.08 -3.30 3.17
N PHE A 294 -5.72 -4.47 3.67
CA PHE A 294 -6.28 -5.75 3.26
C PHE A 294 -7.12 -6.31 4.40
N HIS A 295 -8.22 -6.98 4.06
CA HIS A 295 -9.13 -7.50 5.06
C HIS A 295 -9.61 -8.91 4.74
N ASP A 296 -9.98 -9.64 5.78
CA ASP A 296 -10.60 -10.95 5.68
C ASP A 296 -11.96 -10.89 4.94
N ALA A 297 -12.34 -11.99 4.29
CA ALA A 297 -13.61 -12.10 3.58
C ALA A 297 -14.85 -11.99 4.48
N GLN A 298 -14.71 -12.08 5.80
CA GLN A 298 -15.79 -11.81 6.76
C GLN A 298 -16.10 -10.32 6.91
N PHE A 299 -15.22 -9.41 6.48
CA PHE A 299 -15.55 -7.98 6.48
C PHE A 299 -16.35 -7.57 5.24
N ARG A 300 -17.21 -6.57 5.43
CA ARG A 300 -17.81 -5.80 4.33
C ARG A 300 -17.32 -4.37 4.36
N LEU A 301 -17.12 -3.80 3.18
CA LEU A 301 -16.70 -2.42 3.03
C LEU A 301 -17.90 -1.48 3.24
N ILE A 302 -17.75 -0.51 4.14
CA ILE A 302 -18.69 0.60 4.33
C ILE A 302 -18.20 1.82 3.54
N GLU A 303 -16.95 2.22 3.79
CA GLU A 303 -16.35 3.42 3.19
C GLU A 303 -14.85 3.21 2.98
N MET A 304 -14.34 3.80 1.89
CA MET A 304 -12.91 3.94 1.64
C MET A 304 -12.65 5.31 1.02
N ALA A 305 -11.78 6.10 1.62
CA ALA A 305 -11.45 7.43 1.15
C ALA A 305 -9.96 7.74 1.31
N ARG A 306 -9.42 8.50 0.34
CA ARG A 306 -8.13 9.18 0.50
C ARG A 306 -8.42 10.55 1.08
N GLU A 307 -7.88 10.82 2.27
CA GLU A 307 -8.13 12.06 3.01
C GLU A 307 -7.33 13.24 2.45
N ARG A 308 -7.59 14.42 3.03
CA ARG A 308 -6.86 15.65 2.72
C ARG A 308 -5.39 15.55 3.14
N LYS A 309 -4.53 16.32 2.46
CA LYS A 309 -3.09 16.40 2.76
C LYS A 309 -2.83 16.97 4.17
N ILE A 310 -1.93 16.33 4.91
CA ILE A 310 -1.57 16.69 6.30
C ILE A 310 -0.15 17.26 6.45
N GLY A 311 0.44 17.77 5.37
CA GLY A 311 1.84 18.24 5.34
C GLY A 311 2.83 17.17 4.86
N SER A 312 2.52 15.89 5.12
CA SER A 312 3.23 14.71 4.60
C SER A 312 3.24 14.65 3.07
N ASP A 313 4.20 13.92 2.51
CA ASP A 313 4.23 13.47 1.13
C ASP A 313 3.33 12.24 0.89
N HIS A 314 2.67 11.73 1.92
CA HIS A 314 1.54 10.80 1.83
C HIS A 314 0.20 11.51 2.14
N PHE A 315 -0.86 11.03 1.50
CA PHE A 315 -2.24 11.30 1.93
C PHE A 315 -2.67 10.22 2.93
N PRO A 316 -3.34 10.58 4.04
CA PRO A 316 -3.94 9.58 4.92
C PRO A 316 -5.05 8.81 4.21
N MET A 317 -5.29 7.57 4.64
CA MET A 317 -6.33 6.70 4.13
C MET A 317 -7.34 6.37 5.22
N TRP A 318 -8.61 6.58 4.91
CA TRP A 318 -9.75 6.23 5.72
C TRP A 318 -10.40 4.95 5.22
N PHE A 319 -10.69 4.05 6.15
CA PHE A 319 -11.43 2.82 5.90
C PHE A 319 -12.50 2.64 6.96
N SER A 320 -13.68 2.19 6.56
CA SER A 320 -14.74 1.75 7.46
C SER A 320 -15.25 0.39 7.01
N LEU A 321 -15.27 -0.56 7.92
CA LEU A 321 -15.64 -1.95 7.70
C LEU A 321 -16.68 -2.38 8.72
N VAL A 322 -17.44 -3.43 8.40
CA VAL A 322 -18.29 -4.16 9.35
C VAL A 322 -17.96 -5.64 9.31
N LEU A 323 -17.85 -6.27 10.47
CA LEU A 323 -17.66 -7.70 10.58
C LEU A 323 -19.01 -8.42 10.42
N ALA A 324 -19.11 -9.25 9.39
CA ALA A 324 -20.25 -10.13 9.13
C ALA A 324 -20.03 -11.52 9.73
N ASP A 325 -21.12 -12.28 9.88
CA ASP A 325 -21.09 -13.63 10.44
C ASP A 325 -20.55 -14.67 9.43
N THR A 326 -20.51 -14.30 8.15
CA THR A 326 -20.09 -15.17 7.05
C THR A 326 -19.08 -14.48 6.14
N ALA A 327 -18.13 -15.27 5.63
CA ALA A 327 -17.24 -14.84 4.58
C ALA A 327 -18.02 -14.62 3.26
N SER A 328 -17.70 -13.56 2.53
CA SER A 328 -18.21 -13.35 1.17
C SER A 328 -17.22 -12.55 0.34
N ILE A 329 -17.09 -12.96 -0.92
CA ILE A 329 -16.21 -12.38 -1.91
C ILE A 329 -16.97 -12.24 -3.23
N ASN A 330 -16.76 -11.16 -3.96
CA ASN A 330 -17.25 -11.03 -5.33
C ASN A 330 -16.24 -11.58 -6.35
N SER A 331 -14.95 -11.52 -6.02
CA SER A 331 -13.85 -12.05 -6.82
C SER A 331 -12.76 -12.60 -5.90
N ASP A 332 -12.24 -13.79 -6.21
CA ASP A 332 -11.16 -14.42 -5.46
C ASP A 332 -9.79 -13.86 -5.90
N PRO A 333 -8.87 -13.52 -4.98
CA PRO A 333 -7.48 -13.20 -5.32
C PRO A 333 -6.69 -14.35 -5.97
N GLY A 334 -7.20 -15.59 -5.89
CA GLY A 334 -6.57 -16.82 -6.34
C GLY A 334 -5.75 -17.51 -5.24
N ASP A 335 -5.45 -18.79 -5.42
CA ASP A 335 -4.58 -19.53 -4.51
C ASP A 335 -3.10 -19.29 -4.84
N ALA A 336 -2.26 -19.20 -3.81
CA ALA A 336 -0.82 -19.22 -4.00
C ALA A 336 -0.35 -20.58 -4.53
N GLU A 337 0.47 -20.58 -5.58
CA GLU A 337 1.06 -21.82 -6.07
C GLU A 337 2.03 -22.39 -5.03
N VAL A 338 2.16 -23.72 -4.98
CA VAL A 338 3.08 -24.41 -4.04
C VAL A 338 4.50 -23.85 -4.17
N GLY A 339 4.95 -23.58 -5.41
CA GLY A 339 6.24 -22.97 -5.67
C GLY A 339 6.40 -21.57 -5.06
N GLU A 340 5.35 -20.74 -5.12
CA GLU A 340 5.35 -19.40 -4.52
C GLU A 340 5.47 -19.46 -3.00
N VAL A 341 4.75 -20.39 -2.35
CA VAL A 341 4.81 -20.61 -0.89
C VAL A 341 6.20 -21.08 -0.47
N VAL A 342 6.77 -22.05 -1.19
CA VAL A 342 8.12 -22.57 -0.91
C VAL A 342 9.18 -21.49 -1.09
N GLN A 343 9.08 -20.71 -2.17
CA GLN A 343 9.98 -19.59 -2.42
C GLN A 343 9.89 -18.55 -1.29
N ALA A 344 8.68 -18.20 -0.84
CA ALA A 344 8.48 -17.17 0.20
C ALA A 344 9.14 -17.59 1.51
N LYS A 345 8.91 -18.85 1.92
CA LYS A 345 9.54 -19.40 3.12
C LYS A 345 11.06 -19.42 3.02
N ARG A 346 11.61 -19.70 1.84
CA ARG A 346 13.07 -19.70 1.63
C ARG A 346 13.66 -18.30 1.73
N GLU A 347 13.04 -17.31 1.11
CA GLU A 347 13.43 -15.90 1.15
C GLU A 347 13.39 -15.37 2.60
N ILE A 348 12.29 -15.63 3.31
CA ILE A 348 12.13 -15.31 4.73
C ILE A 348 13.27 -15.88 5.60
N ILE A 349 13.60 -17.16 5.43
CA ILE A 349 14.67 -17.80 6.23
C ILE A 349 16.03 -17.21 5.90
N ALA A 350 16.27 -16.86 4.64
CA ALA A 350 17.53 -16.27 4.19
C ALA A 350 17.69 -14.85 4.75
N GLU A 351 16.67 -13.99 4.60
CA GLU A 351 16.74 -12.60 5.05
C GLU A 351 16.80 -12.49 6.58
N ARG A 352 16.09 -13.34 7.34
CA ARG A 352 16.23 -13.37 8.82
C ARG A 352 17.65 -13.68 9.32
N ARG A 353 18.49 -14.28 8.48
CA ARG A 353 19.89 -14.59 8.81
C ARG A 353 20.85 -13.50 8.36
N ARG A 354 20.37 -12.55 7.57
CA ARG A 354 21.18 -11.45 7.04
C ARG A 354 21.25 -10.36 8.10
N ASP A 355 22.45 -10.11 8.61
CA ASP A 355 22.71 -8.99 9.50
C ASP A 355 23.04 -7.76 8.64
N ARG A 356 22.13 -6.80 8.59
CA ARG A 356 22.28 -5.55 7.85
C ARG A 356 21.43 -4.45 8.49
N GLU A 357 21.81 -3.20 8.21
CA GLU A 357 21.00 -2.05 8.58
C GLU A 357 19.74 -1.97 7.70
N PRO A 358 18.64 -1.39 8.23
CA PRO A 358 17.47 -1.06 7.45
C PRO A 358 17.83 -0.15 6.28
N ILE A 359 17.34 -0.51 5.10
CA ILE A 359 17.36 0.40 3.94
C ILE A 359 16.49 1.60 4.29
N GLY A 360 16.82 2.81 3.82
CA GLY A 360 15.89 3.93 3.99
C GLY A 360 16.09 4.76 5.26
N SER A 361 16.99 4.36 6.16
CA SER A 361 17.14 4.97 7.48
C SER A 361 17.68 6.41 7.47
N ASP A 362 18.32 6.83 6.38
CA ASP A 362 19.00 8.11 6.18
C ASP A 362 18.19 9.12 5.34
N TRP A 363 17.02 8.74 4.80
CA TRP A 363 16.28 9.55 3.83
C TRP A 363 15.68 10.83 4.41
N GLU A 364 15.60 10.92 5.73
CA GLU A 364 15.13 12.11 6.44
C GLU A 364 16.27 13.08 6.80
N ASP A 365 17.53 12.65 6.69
CA ASP A 365 18.72 13.47 6.98
C ASP A 365 19.09 14.40 5.80
N GLU A 366 18.54 14.18 4.61
CA GLU A 366 18.86 14.93 3.39
C GLU A 366 18.01 16.20 3.14
N ASN A 367 17.27 16.71 4.15
CA ASN A 367 16.44 17.93 3.99
C ASN A 367 17.18 19.25 4.26
#